data_AF-A0A2D5ZW03-F1
#
_entry.id   AF-A0A2D5ZW03-F1
#
_cell.length_a   1.000
_cell.length_b   1.000
_cell.length_c   1.000
_cell.angle_alpha   90.00
_cell.angle_beta   90.00
_cell.angle_gamma   90.00
#
_symmetry.space_group_name_H-M   'P 1'
#
loop_
_entity.id
_entity.type
_entity.pdbx_description
1 polymer ?
#
loop_
_entity_poly.entity_id
_entity_poly.type
_entity_poly.pdbx_seq_one_letter_code
_entity_poly.pdbx_strand_id
1 'polypeptide(L)'
;MTPKQVLRGDNLDTHHILFEIFEKRLFSTFVEGENNHQFVQGVVEEYFETILKTTFIPATFAQDVVEETLSLVEEMLQKKIYGHFDVDEFRKANAKDC
;
A
#
# COMPACT_ATOMS: atom_id res chain seq x y z
N MET A 1 -38.74 17.38 15.67
CA MET A 1 -37.47 16.84 16.21
C MET A 1 -37.22 15.50 15.56
N THR A 2 -36.44 15.47 14.49
CA THR A 2 -35.97 14.24 13.86
C THR A 2 -34.51 14.02 14.26
N PRO A 3 -34.12 12.78 14.61
CA PRO A 3 -32.81 12.51 15.17
C PRO A 3 -31.74 12.72 14.10
N LYS A 4 -30.74 13.55 14.45
CA LYS A 4 -29.46 13.66 13.76
C LYS A 4 -28.86 12.26 13.68
N GLN A 5 -28.87 11.66 12.49
CA GLN A 5 -28.01 10.51 12.24
C GLN A 5 -26.56 11.02 12.32
N VAL A 6 -25.91 10.54 13.37
CA VAL A 6 -24.47 10.67 13.61
C VAL A 6 -23.79 9.97 12.45
N LEU A 7 -23.32 10.75 11.47
CA LEU A 7 -22.27 10.31 10.55
C LEU A 7 -21.03 10.11 11.41
N ARG A 8 -20.81 8.88 11.87
CA ARG A 8 -19.53 8.46 12.47
C ARG A 8 -18.44 8.81 11.46
N GLY A 9 -17.54 9.68 11.89
CA GLY A 9 -16.37 10.12 11.13
C GLY A 9 -15.30 9.04 11.07
N ASP A 10 -15.64 7.87 10.54
CA ASP A 10 -14.70 6.80 10.23
C ASP A 10 -14.64 6.64 8.71
N ASN A 11 -14.37 7.74 8.00
CA ASN A 11 -13.90 7.65 6.62
C ASN A 11 -12.45 7.17 6.73
N LEU A 12 -12.30 5.86 6.90
CA LEU A 12 -11.01 5.18 6.84
C LEU A 12 -10.50 5.44 5.43
N ASP A 13 -9.67 6.47 5.27
CA ASP A 13 -9.14 6.88 3.99
C ASP A 13 -8.33 5.71 3.45
N THR A 14 -8.89 4.99 2.49
CA THR A 14 -8.30 3.76 1.95
C THR A 14 -6.94 4.04 1.33
N HIS A 15 -6.71 5.27 0.85
CA HIS A 15 -5.39 5.71 0.39
C HIS A 15 -4.40 5.85 1.53
N HIS A 16 -4.84 6.28 2.72
CA HIS A 16 -4.00 6.34 3.91
C HIS A 16 -3.51 4.96 4.33
N ILE A 17 -4.41 3.95 4.33
CA ILE A 17 -4.05 2.56 4.66
C ILE A 17 -3.01 2.03 3.67
N LEU A 18 -3.24 2.23 2.37
CA LEU A 18 -2.30 1.79 1.33
C LEU A 18 -0.92 2.42 1.53
N PHE A 19 -0.88 3.72 1.81
CA PHE A 19 0.36 4.44 2.07
C PHE A 19 1.09 3.95 3.34
N GLU A 20 0.36 3.71 4.44
CA GLU A 20 0.93 3.17 5.67
C GLU A 20 1.56 1.78 5.46
N ILE A 21 0.85 0.89 4.75
CA ILE A 21 1.36 -0.44 4.41
C ILE A 21 2.61 -0.31 3.52
N PHE A 22 2.57 0.55 2.50
CA PHE A 22 3.69 0.81 1.61
C PHE A 22 4.94 1.28 2.38
N GLU A 23 4.83 2.32 3.21
CA GLU A 23 5.97 2.86 3.96
C GLU A 23 6.50 1.84 4.97
N LYS A 24 5.61 1.19 5.73
CA LYS A 24 5.98 0.14 6.69
C LYS A 24 6.78 -0.96 6.02
N ARG A 25 6.35 -1.42 4.84
CA ARG A 25 7.05 -2.49 4.11
C ARG A 25 8.35 -1.98 3.49
N LEU A 26 8.37 -0.75 2.97
CA LEU A 26 9.56 -0.17 2.36
C LEU A 26 10.71 -0.03 3.36
N PHE A 27 10.41 0.42 4.58
CA PHE A 27 11.38 0.59 5.65
C PHE A 27 11.50 -0.61 6.60
N SER A 28 10.86 -1.74 6.28
CA SER A 28 11.01 -2.97 7.05
C SER A 28 12.41 -3.54 6.89
N THR A 29 13.09 -3.78 8.02
CA THR A 29 14.41 -4.43 8.06
C THR A 29 14.34 -5.96 7.96
N PHE A 30 13.14 -6.53 7.96
CA PHE A 30 12.93 -7.99 7.99
C PHE A 30 12.87 -8.64 6.61
N VAL A 31 12.90 -7.84 5.53
CA VAL A 31 12.73 -8.33 4.16
C VAL A 31 13.97 -7.96 3.33
N GLU A 32 14.83 -8.94 3.11
CA GLU A 32 16.04 -8.82 2.28
C GLU A 32 15.82 -9.45 0.90
N GLY A 33 16.38 -8.84 -0.16
CA GLY A 33 16.40 -9.43 -1.51
C GLY A 33 15.05 -9.47 -2.25
N GLU A 34 14.05 -8.73 -1.76
CA GLU A 34 12.77 -8.53 -2.43
C GLU A 34 12.95 -7.60 -3.64
N ASN A 35 12.56 -8.05 -4.83
CA ASN A 35 12.57 -7.19 -6.01
C ASN A 35 11.33 -6.29 -6.08
N ASN A 36 11.34 -5.30 -6.97
CA ASN A 36 10.24 -4.33 -7.10
C ASN A 36 8.87 -4.97 -7.33
N HIS A 37 8.81 -6.04 -8.14
CA HIS A 37 7.55 -6.73 -8.44
C HIS A 37 6.99 -7.44 -7.20
N GLN A 38 7.84 -8.16 -6.48
CA GLN A 38 7.47 -8.84 -5.23
C GLN A 38 7.03 -7.84 -4.15
N PHE A 39 7.72 -6.70 -4.06
CA PHE A 39 7.35 -5.61 -3.15
C PHE A 39 5.94 -5.09 -3.46
N VAL A 40 5.68 -4.71 -4.71
CA VAL A 40 4.39 -4.19 -5.15
C VAL A 40 3.27 -5.19 -4.88
N GLN A 41 3.45 -6.46 -5.29
CA GLN A 41 2.46 -7.51 -5.02
C GLN A 41 2.19 -7.65 -3.53
N GLY A 42 3.23 -7.69 -2.70
CA GLY A 42 3.08 -7.83 -1.25
C GLY A 42 2.36 -6.67 -0.58
N VAL A 43 2.56 -5.43 -1.04
CA VAL A 43 1.80 -4.25 -0.56
C VAL A 43 0.32 -4.39 -0.91
N VAL A 44 0.03 -4.77 -2.16
CA VAL A 44 -1.35 -4.91 -2.65
C VAL A 44 -2.08 -6.05 -1.92
N GLU A 45 -1.42 -7.19 -1.71
CA GLU A 45 -1.97 -8.31 -0.95
C GLU A 45 -2.33 -7.89 0.49
N GLU A 46 -1.39 -7.27 1.23
CA GLU A 46 -1.63 -6.81 2.61
C GLU A 46 -2.74 -5.74 2.67
N TYR A 47 -2.84 -4.90 1.66
CA TYR A 47 -3.91 -3.90 1.53
C TYR A 47 -5.29 -4.55 1.36
N PHE A 48 -5.43 -5.49 0.41
CA PHE A 48 -6.70 -6.19 0.20
C PHE A 48 -7.09 -7.04 1.41
N GLU A 49 -6.14 -7.73 2.06
CA GLU A 49 -6.38 -8.44 3.31
C GLU A 49 -6.89 -7.52 4.44
N THR A 50 -6.48 -6.25 4.41
CA THR A 50 -6.90 -5.26 5.41
C THR A 50 -8.28 -4.70 5.11
N ILE A 51 -8.53 -4.22 3.89
CA ILE A 51 -9.80 -3.58 3.54
C ILE A 51 -10.96 -4.57 3.41
N LEU A 52 -10.70 -5.82 3.01
CA LEU A 52 -11.75 -6.84 2.86
C LEU A 52 -12.33 -7.28 4.22
N LYS A 53 -11.67 -6.93 5.34
CA LYS A 53 -12.22 -7.12 6.69
C LYS A 53 -13.36 -6.15 7.01
N THR A 54 -13.39 -4.99 6.35
CA THR A 54 -14.34 -3.91 6.63
C THR A 54 -15.22 -3.54 5.45
N THR A 55 -14.83 -3.92 4.24
CA THR A 55 -15.42 -3.48 2.98
C THR A 55 -15.66 -4.66 2.05
N PHE A 56 -16.77 -4.63 1.32
CA PHE A 56 -17.08 -5.60 0.28
C PHE A 56 -16.78 -5.01 -1.10
N ILE A 57 -16.03 -5.76 -1.91
CA ILE A 57 -15.75 -5.43 -3.30
C ILE A 57 -16.57 -6.38 -4.19
N PRO A 58 -17.48 -5.88 -5.04
CA PRO A 58 -18.21 -6.75 -5.95
C PRO A 58 -17.26 -7.47 -6.90
N ALA A 59 -17.49 -8.77 -7.13
CA ALA A 59 -16.63 -9.61 -7.97
C ALA A 59 -16.44 -9.06 -9.40
N THR A 60 -17.43 -8.32 -9.91
CA THR A 60 -17.36 -7.67 -11.23
C THR A 60 -16.31 -6.56 -11.32
N PHE A 61 -15.94 -5.94 -10.20
CA PHE A 61 -14.93 -4.87 -10.14
C PHE A 61 -13.63 -5.32 -9.47
N ALA A 62 -13.57 -6.56 -8.96
CA ALA A 62 -12.43 -7.01 -8.17
C ALA A 62 -11.11 -6.95 -8.96
N GLN A 63 -11.13 -7.34 -10.24
CA GLN A 63 -9.94 -7.29 -11.08
C GLN A 63 -9.51 -5.84 -11.37
N ASP A 64 -10.45 -4.98 -11.78
CA ASP A 64 -10.17 -3.57 -12.09
C ASP A 64 -9.55 -2.84 -10.89
N VAL A 65 -10.11 -3.05 -9.68
CA VAL A 65 -9.60 -2.43 -8.45
C VAL A 65 -8.20 -2.95 -8.12
N VAL A 66 -7.91 -4.23 -8.36
CA VAL A 66 -6.56 -4.80 -8.17
C VAL A 66 -5.56 -4.16 -9.13
N GLU A 67 -5.91 -4.05 -10.41
CA GLU A 67 -5.04 -3.47 -11.45
C GLU A 67 -4.76 -1.98 -11.20
N GLU A 68 -5.77 -1.21 -10.79
CA GLU A 68 -5.62 0.19 -10.39
C GLU A 68 -4.71 0.31 -9.15
N THR A 69 -4.90 -0.56 -8.15
CA THR A 69 -4.09 -0.54 -6.93
C THR A 69 -2.64 -0.90 -7.22
N LEU A 70 -2.39 -1.91 -8.08
CA LEU A 70 -1.04 -2.25 -8.54
C LEU A 70 -0.36 -1.06 -9.21
N SER A 71 -1.05 -0.42 -10.16
CA SER A 71 -0.53 0.75 -10.89
C SER A 71 -0.18 1.90 -9.92
N LEU A 72 -1.04 2.15 -8.94
CA LEU A 72 -0.81 3.18 -7.93
C LEU A 72 0.43 2.89 -7.06
N VAL A 73 0.58 1.64 -6.61
CA VAL A 73 1.74 1.23 -5.80
C VAL A 73 3.04 1.27 -6.61
N GLU A 74 2.99 0.89 -7.89
CA GLU A 74 4.14 1.04 -8.81
C GLU A 74 4.57 2.49 -8.96
N GLU A 75 3.62 3.42 -9.16
CA GLU A 75 3.92 4.84 -9.22
C GLU A 75 4.52 5.38 -7.91
N MET A 76 3.95 4.98 -6.77
CA MET A 76 4.47 5.36 -5.45
C MET A 76 5.90 4.85 -5.27
N LEU A 77 6.15 3.60 -5.64
CA LEU A 77 7.47 3.00 -5.56
C LEU A 77 8.48 3.78 -6.42
N GLN A 78 8.18 3.99 -7.70
CA GLN A 78 9.05 4.71 -8.63
C GLN A 78 9.40 6.12 -8.13
N LYS A 79 8.41 6.84 -7.57
CA LYS A 79 8.62 8.18 -6.99
C LYS A 79 9.51 8.12 -5.76
N LYS A 80 9.35 7.10 -4.91
CA LYS A 80 10.04 6.98 -3.63
C LYS A 80 11.48 6.51 -3.76
N ILE A 81 11.74 5.53 -4.63
CA ILE A 81 13.10 4.99 -4.86
C ILE A 81 13.84 5.71 -5.98
N TYR A 82 13.37 6.88 -6.43
CA TYR A 82 14.00 7.63 -7.51
C TYR A 82 15.51 7.82 -7.25
N GLY A 83 16.32 7.42 -8.22
CA GLY A 83 17.79 7.41 -8.09
C GLY A 83 18.39 6.08 -7.62
N HIS A 84 17.56 5.07 -7.32
CA HIS A 84 17.94 3.70 -7.01
C HIS A 84 17.38 2.73 -8.07
N PHE A 85 18.08 1.63 -8.33
CA PHE A 85 17.68 0.61 -9.29
C PHE A 85 16.49 -0.22 -8.79
N ASP A 86 16.50 -0.57 -7.50
CA ASP A 86 15.46 -1.36 -6.87
C ASP A 86 15.26 -1.03 -5.38
N VAL A 87 14.23 -1.65 -4.80
CA VAL A 87 13.88 -1.55 -3.37
C VAL A 87 15.05 -1.93 -2.47
N ASP A 88 15.82 -2.96 -2.83
CA ASP A 88 16.93 -3.45 -2.01
C ASP A 88 18.10 -2.44 -1.97
N GLU A 89 18.45 -1.85 -3.11
CA GLU A 89 19.42 -0.76 -3.19
C GLU A 89 18.94 0.46 -2.38
N PHE A 90 17.67 0.84 -2.53
CA PHE A 90 17.09 1.94 -1.74
C PHE A 90 17.19 1.67 -0.23
N ARG A 91 16.82 0.47 0.22
CA ARG A 91 16.91 0.05 1.63
C ARG A 91 18.35 0.11 2.14
N LYS A 92 19.31 -0.41 1.36
CA LYS A 92 20.74 -0.38 1.71
C LYS A 92 21.32 1.02 1.79
N ALA A 93 20.85 1.96 0.96
CA ALA A 93 21.25 3.35 1.03
C ALA A 93 20.73 4.01 2.32
N ASN A 94 19.45 3.83 2.64
CA ASN A 94 18.83 4.44 3.82
C ASN A 94 19.27 3.80 5.14
N ALA A 95 19.69 2.53 5.13
CA ALA A 95 20.23 1.86 6.32
C ALA A 95 21.61 2.40 6.77
N LYS A 96 22.34 3.11 5.89
CA LYS A 96 23.66 3.69 6.21
C LYS A 96 23.59 5.05 6.89
N ASP A 97 22.44 5.70 6.88
CA ASP A 97 22.20 7.01 7.49
C ASP A 97 21.66 6.92 8.93
N CYS A 98 21.56 5.70 9.50
CA CYS A 98 21.26 5.42 10.90
C CYS A 98 22.51 4.91 11.64
#